data_AF-A0A060S7Q9-F1
#
_entry.id   AF-A0A060S7Q9-F1
#
_cell.length_a   1.000
_cell.length_b   1.000
_cell.length_c   1.000
_cell.angle_alpha   90.00
_cell.angle_beta   90.00
_cell.angle_gamma   90.00
#
_symmetry.space_group_name_H-M   'P 1'
#
loop_
_entity.id
_entity.type
_entity.pdbx_description
1 polymer ?
#
loop_
_entity_poly.entity_id
_entity_poly.type
_entity_poly.pdbx_seq_one_letter_code
_entity_poly.pdbx_strand_id
1 'polypeptide(L)'
;MTEADSALGHEQISSALEVEQLDVNLYRSKTLYLPPRARGVFGGQVISQALVAANNCVDPAFSLHSLHCYFLLSASAAVPILYNVDRRGRTIFLMLCSFQRPEPRQPTFQLPMPPNVPSPDDCEGTEVIYERLFKETNDAKVKEFCLTMLEERRRSPIEVKLAGVRESEDGVPIHLYWHKARNTPVRYDAAFQKCILSYISDSQFAARRTLIHFNQGKNPTKVVMQTSLDHNISFYEYAISLQSSAGW
;
A
#
# COMPACT_ATOMS: atom_id res chain seq x y z
N MET A 1 -20.55 -5.61 -15.89
CA MET A 1 -19.16 -5.84 -15.49
C MET A 1 -19.15 -7.12 -14.68
N THR A 2 -18.64 -8.21 -15.25
CA THR A 2 -18.61 -9.52 -14.58
C THR A 2 -17.55 -9.51 -13.48
N GLU A 3 -17.60 -10.43 -12.51
CA GLU A 3 -16.56 -10.59 -11.46
C GLU A 3 -15.15 -10.78 -12.03
N ALA A 4 -15.03 -11.21 -13.30
CA ALA A 4 -13.76 -11.32 -14.00
C ALA A 4 -13.15 -9.97 -14.43
N ASP A 5 -13.98 -8.97 -14.76
CA ASP A 5 -13.50 -7.63 -15.15
C ASP A 5 -13.01 -6.81 -13.95
N SER A 6 -13.60 -7.00 -12.76
CA SER A 6 -13.13 -6.30 -11.55
C SER A 6 -11.79 -6.84 -11.04
N ALA A 7 -11.48 -8.12 -11.33
CA ALA A 7 -10.21 -8.75 -10.96
C ALA A 7 -9.03 -8.30 -11.83
N LEU A 8 -9.24 -8.08 -13.13
CA LEU A 8 -8.18 -7.65 -14.07
C LEU A 8 -7.66 -6.23 -13.79
N GLY A 9 -8.51 -5.36 -13.25
CA GLY A 9 -8.15 -3.96 -12.97
C GLY A 9 -7.12 -3.77 -11.85
N HIS A 10 -6.84 -4.80 -11.06
CA HIS A 10 -5.90 -4.74 -9.94
C HIS A 10 -4.48 -5.20 -10.29
N GLU A 11 -4.25 -5.85 -11.44
CA GLU A 11 -2.94 -6.42 -11.80
C GLU A 11 -1.91 -5.37 -12.24
N GLN A 12 -2.37 -4.17 -12.60
CA GLN A 12 -1.52 -3.02 -12.93
C GLN A 12 -1.70 -1.91 -11.90
N ILE A 13 -0.59 -1.37 -11.40
CA ILE A 13 -0.64 -0.32 -10.40
C ILE A 13 -1.37 0.93 -10.91
N SER A 14 -1.22 1.27 -12.19
CA SER A 14 -1.93 2.40 -12.80
C SER A 14 -3.44 2.21 -12.78
N SER A 15 -3.91 1.01 -13.12
CA SER A 15 -5.34 0.68 -13.15
C SER A 15 -5.93 0.63 -11.73
N ALA A 16 -5.16 0.21 -10.74
CA ALA A 16 -5.58 0.24 -9.34
C ALA A 16 -5.79 1.67 -8.81
N LEU A 17 -4.98 2.62 -9.29
CA LEU A 17 -5.01 4.03 -8.87
C LEU A 17 -5.95 4.90 -9.71
N GLU A 18 -6.53 4.35 -10.76
CA GLU A 18 -7.28 5.12 -11.75
C GLU A 18 -8.62 5.65 -11.19
N VAL A 19 -8.85 6.93 -11.42
CA VAL A 19 -10.12 7.60 -11.13
C VAL A 19 -10.65 8.29 -12.39
N GLU A 20 -11.96 8.31 -12.53
CA GLU A 20 -12.67 9.02 -13.57
C GLU A 20 -13.10 10.40 -13.04
N GLN A 21 -12.80 11.47 -13.77
CA GLN A 21 -13.29 12.79 -13.43
C GLN A 21 -14.76 12.92 -13.87
N LEU A 22 -15.63 13.27 -12.93
CA LEU A 22 -17.07 13.50 -13.19
C LEU A 22 -17.38 15.00 -13.32
N ASP A 23 -16.70 15.85 -12.55
CA ASP A 23 -16.85 17.30 -12.55
C ASP A 23 -15.57 17.98 -12.01
N VAL A 24 -15.57 19.30 -11.92
CA VAL A 24 -14.56 20.07 -11.19
C VAL A 24 -14.50 19.56 -9.75
N ASN A 25 -13.33 19.07 -9.34
CA ASN A 25 -13.06 18.52 -8.02
C ASN A 25 -13.86 17.26 -7.64
N LEU A 26 -14.56 16.62 -8.58
CA LEU A 26 -15.32 15.40 -8.30
C LEU A 26 -14.83 14.24 -9.17
N TYR A 27 -14.39 13.17 -8.51
CA TYR A 27 -13.85 11.99 -9.16
C TYR A 27 -14.56 10.72 -8.66
N ARG A 28 -14.49 9.65 -9.45
CA ARG A 28 -15.07 8.34 -9.15
C ARG A 28 -14.03 7.24 -9.31
N SER A 29 -13.96 6.31 -8.38
CA SER A 29 -13.14 5.10 -8.51
C SER A 29 -13.59 4.27 -9.71
N LYS A 30 -12.67 3.82 -10.57
CA LYS A 30 -13.01 2.86 -11.64
C LYS A 30 -13.05 1.42 -11.14
N THR A 31 -12.07 1.07 -10.32
CA THR A 31 -11.91 -0.28 -9.76
C THR A 31 -11.70 -0.19 -8.26
N LEU A 32 -12.19 -1.19 -7.54
CA LEU A 32 -12.03 -1.31 -6.09
C LEU A 32 -11.65 -2.76 -5.79
N TYR A 33 -10.53 -2.90 -5.10
CA TYR A 33 -9.96 -4.17 -4.73
C TYR A 33 -10.44 -4.56 -3.32
N LEU A 34 -11.05 -5.73 -3.22
CA LEU A 34 -11.43 -6.35 -1.95
C LEU A 34 -10.41 -7.46 -1.64
N PRO A 35 -9.53 -7.27 -0.64
CA PRO A 35 -8.61 -8.32 -0.25
C PRO A 35 -9.33 -9.59 0.20
N PRO A 36 -8.77 -10.78 -0.03
CA PRO A 36 -9.37 -12.03 0.44
C PRO A 36 -9.64 -11.99 1.93
N ARG A 37 -10.84 -12.42 2.33
CA ARG A 37 -11.31 -12.47 3.73
C ARG A 37 -11.45 -11.09 4.40
N ALA A 38 -11.22 -9.98 3.68
CA ALA A 38 -11.51 -8.65 4.18
C ALA A 38 -13.01 -8.33 4.08
N ARG A 39 -13.45 -7.36 4.88
CA ARG A 39 -14.84 -6.88 4.90
C ARG A 39 -15.04 -5.58 4.12
N GLY A 40 -13.96 -4.98 3.63
CA GLY A 40 -14.00 -3.72 2.92
C GLY A 40 -12.83 -3.57 1.96
N VAL A 41 -12.95 -2.58 1.08
CA VAL A 41 -11.94 -2.22 0.10
C VAL A 41 -10.58 -1.97 0.77
N PHE A 42 -9.51 -2.32 0.05
CA PHE A 42 -8.15 -2.06 0.51
C PHE A 42 -7.89 -0.57 0.76
N GLY A 43 -7.48 -0.22 1.99
CA GLY A 43 -7.28 1.16 2.43
C GLY A 43 -6.24 1.91 1.60
N GLY A 44 -5.11 1.28 1.28
CA GLY A 44 -4.08 1.86 0.43
C GLY A 44 -4.59 2.28 -0.96
N GLN A 45 -5.57 1.56 -1.53
CA GLN A 45 -6.20 1.96 -2.79
C GLN A 45 -7.02 3.24 -2.63
N VAL A 46 -7.81 3.32 -1.56
CA VAL A 46 -8.65 4.50 -1.27
C VAL A 46 -7.78 5.73 -1.04
N ILE A 47 -6.69 5.60 -0.26
CA ILE A 47 -5.71 6.66 -0.04
C ILE A 47 -5.12 7.13 -1.37
N SER A 48 -4.68 6.19 -2.21
CA SER A 48 -3.98 6.51 -3.45
C SER A 48 -4.90 7.15 -4.49
N GLN A 49 -6.13 6.65 -4.66
CA GLN A 49 -7.12 7.24 -5.55
C GLN A 49 -7.55 8.64 -5.08
N ALA A 50 -7.74 8.83 -3.78
CA ALA A 50 -8.01 10.15 -3.20
C ALA A 50 -6.86 11.13 -3.48
N LEU A 51 -5.62 10.64 -3.42
CA LEU A 51 -4.44 11.46 -3.70
C LEU A 51 -4.29 11.77 -5.19
N VAL A 52 -4.62 10.85 -6.10
CA VAL A 52 -4.70 11.13 -7.54
C VAL A 52 -5.73 12.23 -7.81
N ALA A 53 -6.91 12.14 -7.19
CA ALA A 53 -7.93 13.19 -7.28
C ALA A 53 -7.40 14.54 -6.76
N ALA A 54 -6.76 14.56 -5.59
CA ALA A 54 -6.19 15.78 -5.01
C ALA A 54 -5.10 16.41 -5.89
N ASN A 55 -4.18 15.61 -6.44
CA ASN A 55 -3.13 16.09 -7.34
C ASN A 55 -3.73 16.76 -8.59
N ASN A 56 -4.82 16.24 -9.14
CA ASN A 56 -5.49 16.82 -10.30
C ASN A 56 -6.20 18.16 -10.02
N CYS A 57 -6.39 18.51 -8.75
CA CYS A 57 -7.02 19.76 -8.30
C CYS A 57 -6.01 20.82 -7.83
N VAL A 58 -4.72 20.49 -7.82
CA VAL A 58 -3.66 21.38 -7.33
C VAL A 58 -2.81 21.86 -8.51
N ASP A 59 -2.34 23.11 -8.44
CA ASP A 59 -1.41 23.66 -9.42
C ASP A 59 -0.13 22.79 -9.48
N PRO A 60 0.30 22.33 -10.66
CA PRO A 60 1.49 21.48 -10.82
C PRO A 60 2.78 22.06 -10.25
N ALA A 61 2.84 23.37 -9.94
CA ALA A 61 3.96 24.00 -9.25
C ALA A 61 4.10 23.56 -7.78
N PHE A 62 3.09 22.91 -7.20
CA PHE A 62 3.12 22.39 -5.84
C PHE A 62 3.36 20.88 -5.82
N SER A 63 4.11 20.43 -4.83
CA SER A 63 4.46 19.03 -4.62
C SER A 63 3.84 18.56 -3.30
N LEU A 64 3.24 17.36 -3.32
CA LEU A 64 2.72 16.71 -2.11
C LEU A 64 3.86 16.46 -1.13
N HIS A 65 3.72 16.90 0.13
CA HIS A 65 4.73 16.64 1.16
C HIS A 65 4.17 15.89 2.37
N SER A 66 2.85 15.87 2.57
CA SER A 66 2.23 15.08 3.63
C SER A 66 0.78 14.76 3.35
N LEU A 67 0.30 13.67 3.94
CA LEU A 67 -1.12 13.36 4.05
C LEU A 67 -1.43 12.76 5.41
N HIS A 68 -2.64 13.01 5.87
CA HIS A 68 -3.26 12.45 7.06
C HIS A 68 -4.67 12.02 6.68
N CYS A 69 -5.07 10.80 7.03
CA CYS A 69 -6.42 10.37 6.76
C CYS A 69 -7.02 9.49 7.85
N TYR A 70 -8.35 9.52 7.92
CA TYR A 70 -9.15 8.67 8.81
C TYR A 70 -10.12 7.82 8.01
N PHE A 71 -10.17 6.52 8.33
CA PHE A 71 -11.14 5.57 7.81
C PHE A 71 -12.35 5.54 8.75
N LEU A 72 -13.48 6.09 8.31
CA LEU A 72 -14.69 6.17 9.14
C LEU A 72 -15.60 4.96 8.93
N LEU A 73 -15.65 4.43 7.71
CA LEU A 73 -16.52 3.32 7.32
C LEU A 73 -15.78 2.36 6.36
N SER A 74 -16.15 1.09 6.41
CA SER A 74 -15.71 0.11 5.41
C SER A 74 -16.47 0.30 4.11
N ALA A 75 -15.75 0.56 3.01
CA ALA A 75 -16.34 0.66 1.68
C ALA A 75 -16.62 -0.72 1.08
N SER A 76 -17.72 -0.85 0.35
CA SER A 76 -18.04 -2.03 -0.45
C SER A 76 -17.38 -1.92 -1.83
N ALA A 77 -16.75 -2.99 -2.31
CA ALA A 77 -16.19 -3.01 -3.67
C ALA A 77 -17.26 -3.03 -4.77
N ALA A 78 -18.53 -3.30 -4.42
CA ALA A 78 -19.64 -3.28 -5.37
C ALA A 78 -20.17 -1.86 -5.66
N VAL A 79 -19.77 -0.86 -4.86
CA VAL A 79 -20.24 0.51 -4.98
C VAL A 79 -19.04 1.42 -5.22
N PRO A 80 -19.01 2.22 -6.31
CA PRO A 80 -17.91 3.14 -6.56
C PRO A 80 -17.76 4.16 -5.43
N ILE A 81 -16.52 4.56 -5.15
CA ILE A 81 -16.22 5.64 -4.22
C ILE A 81 -16.18 6.96 -5.01
N LEU A 82 -16.86 7.98 -4.49
CA LEU A 82 -16.75 9.34 -4.97
C LEU A 82 -15.73 10.11 -4.14
N TYR A 83 -14.76 10.71 -4.80
CA TYR A 83 -13.76 11.58 -4.20
C TYR A 83 -14.13 13.04 -4.52
N ASN A 84 -14.61 13.75 -3.51
CA ASN A 84 -14.85 15.19 -3.59
C ASN A 84 -13.67 15.92 -2.97
N VAL A 85 -12.94 16.66 -3.80
CA VAL A 85 -11.77 17.44 -3.39
C VAL A 85 -12.23 18.83 -2.97
N ASP A 86 -12.64 18.95 -1.72
CA ASP A 86 -13.02 20.22 -1.13
C ASP A 86 -11.94 20.71 -0.16
N ARG A 87 -11.79 22.02 -0.09
CA ARG A 87 -11.03 22.67 0.98
C ARG A 87 -11.83 22.73 2.30
N ARG A 88 -13.14 22.38 2.34
CA ARG A 88 -14.04 22.53 3.52
C ARG A 88 -15.32 21.62 3.65
N GLY A 89 -15.32 20.26 3.55
CA GLY A 89 -16.61 19.53 3.76
C GLY A 89 -16.68 17.99 3.89
N ARG A 90 -17.80 17.50 4.48
CA ARG A 90 -18.13 16.16 5.07
C ARG A 90 -17.93 14.92 4.18
N THR A 91 -17.50 13.80 4.79
CA THR A 91 -16.86 12.68 4.06
C THR A 91 -17.00 11.32 4.76
N ILE A 92 -16.96 10.20 4.01
CA ILE A 92 -16.85 8.81 4.53
C ILE A 92 -15.39 8.40 4.82
N PHE A 93 -14.45 9.17 4.27
CA PHE A 93 -13.01 9.07 4.44
C PHE A 93 -12.50 10.51 4.35
N LEU A 94 -11.93 11.05 5.43
CA LEU A 94 -11.36 12.39 5.40
C LEU A 94 -9.86 12.24 5.15
N MET A 95 -9.36 12.82 4.06
CA MET A 95 -7.93 13.02 3.85
C MET A 95 -7.63 14.52 3.86
N LEU A 96 -6.70 14.90 4.73
CA LEU A 96 -6.04 16.18 4.71
C LEU A 96 -4.66 15.96 4.10
N CYS A 97 -4.47 16.46 2.89
CA CYS A 97 -3.18 16.47 2.21
C CYS A 97 -2.64 17.90 2.13
N SER A 98 -1.34 18.05 2.32
CA SER A 98 -0.66 19.36 2.28
C SER A 98 0.38 19.36 1.16
N PHE A 99 0.39 20.48 0.45
CA PHE A 99 1.17 20.69 -0.77
C PHE A 99 2.03 21.93 -0.58
N GLN A 100 3.31 21.83 -0.94
CA GLN A 100 4.28 22.91 -0.82
C GLN A 100 5.03 23.06 -2.13
N ARG A 101 5.40 24.29 -2.48
CA ARG A 101 6.32 24.52 -3.59
C ARG A 101 7.71 23.99 -3.21
N PRO A 102 8.40 23.26 -4.08
CA PRO A 102 9.77 22.85 -3.81
C PRO A 102 10.67 24.05 -3.48
N GLU A 103 11.46 23.93 -2.42
CA GLU A 103 12.35 24.99 -1.94
C GLU A 103 13.81 24.62 -2.25
N PRO A 104 14.53 25.37 -3.11
CA PRO A 104 15.86 24.98 -3.60
C PRO A 104 16.97 24.83 -2.54
N ARG A 105 16.75 25.32 -1.32
CA ARG A 105 17.77 25.37 -0.24
C ARG A 105 17.27 24.73 1.05
N GLN A 106 16.51 23.64 0.96
CA GLN A 106 16.12 22.88 2.14
C GLN A 106 17.32 22.16 2.76
N PRO A 107 17.54 22.30 4.08
CA PRO A 107 18.47 21.45 4.80
C PRO A 107 18.05 19.98 4.67
N THR A 108 19.00 19.11 4.36
CA THR A 108 18.76 17.67 4.27
C THR A 108 19.38 16.94 5.45
N PHE A 109 18.58 16.10 6.09
CA PHE A 109 19.03 15.18 7.11
C PHE A 109 18.20 13.91 7.01
N GLN A 110 18.88 12.77 7.10
CA GLN A 110 18.21 11.46 7.11
C GLN A 110 18.99 10.51 7.99
N LEU A 111 18.28 9.57 8.60
CA LEU A 111 18.91 8.43 9.26
C LEU A 111 19.44 7.48 8.19
N PRO A 112 20.60 6.84 8.41
CA PRO A 112 21.11 5.85 7.47
C PRO A 112 20.16 4.65 7.39
N MET A 113 20.11 4.01 6.22
CA MET A 113 19.42 2.73 6.06
C MET A 113 19.99 1.72 7.07
N PRO A 114 19.16 0.82 7.66
CA PRO A 114 19.67 -0.20 8.55
C PRO A 114 20.80 -1.03 7.91
N PRO A 115 21.90 -1.32 8.62
CA PRO A 115 23.03 -2.07 8.05
C PRO A 115 22.65 -3.53 7.82
N ASN A 116 23.32 -4.23 6.90
CA ASN A 116 23.11 -5.68 6.63
C ASN A 116 21.67 -6.02 6.16
N VAL A 117 21.06 -5.17 5.33
CA VAL A 117 19.81 -5.53 4.63
C VAL A 117 20.20 -6.23 3.32
N PRO A 118 19.74 -7.48 3.08
CA PRO A 118 20.02 -8.17 1.82
C PRO A 118 19.40 -7.43 0.63
N SER A 119 20.01 -7.56 -0.55
CA SER A 119 19.48 -6.93 -1.76
C SER A 119 18.12 -7.53 -2.14
N PRO A 120 17.27 -6.83 -2.92
CA PRO A 120 16.00 -7.38 -3.36
C PRO A 120 16.14 -8.72 -4.12
N ASP A 121 17.24 -8.93 -4.84
CA ASP A 121 17.49 -10.16 -5.61
C ASP A 121 17.83 -11.36 -4.70
N ASP A 122 18.41 -11.09 -3.53
CA ASP A 122 18.73 -12.11 -2.52
C ASP A 122 17.56 -12.44 -1.59
N CYS A 123 16.43 -11.73 -1.72
CA CYS A 123 15.26 -11.89 -0.85
C CYS A 123 14.19 -12.80 -1.48
N GLU A 124 13.55 -13.62 -0.65
CA GLU A 124 12.42 -14.44 -1.08
C GLU A 124 11.15 -13.59 -1.20
N GLY A 125 10.44 -13.75 -2.33
CA GLY A 125 9.10 -13.20 -2.52
C GLY A 125 8.08 -13.88 -1.59
N THR A 126 7.06 -13.13 -1.20
CA THR A 126 5.98 -13.66 -0.34
C THR A 126 5.28 -14.89 -0.93
N GLU A 127 5.23 -14.98 -2.26
CA GLU A 127 4.73 -16.11 -3.03
C GLU A 127 5.49 -17.40 -2.70
N VAL A 128 6.83 -17.35 -2.68
CA VAL A 128 7.68 -18.51 -2.38
C VAL A 128 7.43 -19.01 -0.94
N ILE A 129 7.23 -18.08 -0.01
CA ILE A 129 6.93 -18.40 1.39
C ILE A 129 5.60 -19.16 1.49
N TYR A 130 4.54 -18.70 0.82
CA TYR A 130 3.24 -19.38 0.82
C TYR A 130 3.28 -20.73 0.07
N GLU A 131 4.06 -20.84 -1.02
CA GLU A 131 4.27 -22.12 -1.73
C GLU A 131 4.96 -23.15 -0.86
N ARG A 132 5.98 -22.74 -0.09
CA ARG A 132 6.67 -23.60 0.87
C ARG A 132 5.71 -24.07 1.95
N LEU A 133 5.00 -23.14 2.59
CA LEU A 133 4.04 -23.46 3.66
C LEU A 133 2.94 -24.41 3.17
N PHE A 134 2.44 -24.22 1.95
CA PHE A 134 1.46 -25.10 1.33
C PHE A 134 1.97 -26.55 1.18
N LYS A 135 3.24 -26.73 0.81
CA LYS A 135 3.87 -28.04 0.64
C LYS A 135 4.15 -28.74 1.97
N GLU A 136 4.57 -27.98 2.98
CA GLU A 136 5.00 -28.52 4.28
C GLU A 136 3.84 -28.84 5.22
N THR A 137 2.72 -28.11 5.12
CA THR A 137 1.58 -28.32 6.01
C THR A 137 0.71 -29.51 5.59
N ASN A 138 0.09 -30.18 6.57
CA ASN A 138 -0.94 -31.19 6.35
C ASN A 138 -2.36 -30.67 6.67
N ASP A 139 -2.48 -29.45 7.22
CA ASP A 139 -3.77 -28.86 7.57
C ASP A 139 -4.48 -28.31 6.31
N ALA A 140 -5.66 -28.84 6.01
CA ALA A 140 -6.47 -28.46 4.86
C ALA A 140 -6.83 -26.95 4.85
N LYS A 141 -7.11 -26.36 6.02
CA LYS A 141 -7.44 -24.93 6.13
C LYS A 141 -6.24 -24.05 5.86
N VAL A 142 -5.06 -24.48 6.29
CA VAL A 142 -3.81 -23.76 6.00
C VAL A 142 -3.48 -23.86 4.51
N LYS A 143 -3.70 -25.02 3.89
CA LYS A 143 -3.54 -25.18 2.43
C LYS A 143 -4.47 -24.27 1.64
N GLU A 144 -5.75 -24.24 1.99
CA GLU A 144 -6.73 -23.35 1.37
C GLU A 144 -6.31 -21.88 1.50
N PHE A 145 -5.92 -21.45 2.70
CA PHE A 145 -5.41 -20.10 2.94
C PHE A 145 -4.18 -19.78 2.07
N CYS A 146 -3.21 -20.70 1.99
CA CYS A 146 -2.02 -20.50 1.16
C CYS A 146 -2.38 -20.35 -0.32
N LEU A 147 -3.29 -21.18 -0.85
CA LEU A 147 -3.74 -21.07 -2.24
C LEU A 147 -4.39 -19.71 -2.52
N THR A 148 -5.28 -19.25 -1.64
CA THR A 148 -5.91 -17.93 -1.76
C THR A 148 -4.89 -16.81 -1.75
N MET A 149 -3.93 -16.84 -0.83
CA MET A 149 -2.88 -15.82 -0.74
C MET A 149 -1.93 -15.87 -1.95
N LEU A 150 -1.64 -17.06 -2.49
CA LEU A 150 -0.80 -17.21 -3.69
C LEU A 150 -1.44 -16.60 -4.92
N GLU A 151 -2.71 -16.89 -5.17
CA GLU A 151 -3.44 -16.31 -6.29
C GLU A 151 -3.48 -14.79 -6.18
N GLU A 152 -3.74 -14.27 -4.98
CA GLU A 152 -3.77 -12.84 -4.74
C GLU A 152 -2.40 -12.18 -4.91
N ARG A 153 -1.32 -12.75 -4.36
CA ARG A 153 0.03 -12.21 -4.54
C ARG A 153 0.47 -12.19 -6.00
N ARG A 154 0.14 -13.23 -6.78
CA ARG A 154 0.45 -13.31 -8.22
C ARG A 154 -0.25 -12.24 -9.04
N ARG A 155 -1.48 -11.86 -8.65
CA ARG A 155 -2.24 -10.79 -9.29
C ARG A 155 -2.02 -9.40 -8.69
N SER A 156 -1.28 -9.30 -7.59
CA SER A 156 -1.09 -8.04 -6.89
C SER A 156 -0.32 -7.04 -7.77
N PRO A 157 -0.70 -5.74 -7.79
CA PRO A 157 0.02 -4.71 -8.54
C PRO A 157 1.38 -4.38 -7.92
N ILE A 158 1.70 -4.98 -6.77
CA ILE A 158 2.94 -4.79 -6.04
C ILE A 158 3.59 -6.13 -5.75
N GLU A 159 4.91 -6.18 -5.90
CA GLU A 159 5.74 -7.25 -5.42
C GLU A 159 6.21 -6.95 -4.00
N VAL A 160 6.25 -7.98 -3.16
CA VAL A 160 6.68 -7.89 -1.77
C VAL A 160 7.69 -9.00 -1.50
N LYS A 161 8.87 -8.64 -1.02
CA LYS A 161 9.91 -9.58 -0.58
C LYS A 161 10.28 -9.32 0.87
N LEU A 162 10.42 -10.38 1.66
CA LEU A 162 10.85 -10.26 3.06
C LEU A 162 12.38 -10.16 3.09
N ALA A 163 12.89 -9.00 3.52
CA ALA A 163 14.33 -8.77 3.67
C ALA A 163 14.87 -9.27 5.01
N GLY A 164 14.00 -9.45 6.01
CA GLY A 164 14.37 -10.05 7.29
C GLY A 164 13.48 -9.58 8.44
N VAL A 165 13.78 -10.12 9.62
CA VAL A 165 13.16 -9.72 10.89
C VAL A 165 14.28 -9.37 11.85
N ARG A 166 14.21 -8.18 12.45
CA ARG A 166 15.10 -7.74 13.52
C ARG A 166 14.32 -7.65 14.81
N GLU A 167 15.04 -7.55 15.92
CA GLU A 167 14.46 -7.29 17.22
C GLU A 167 14.85 -5.88 17.65
N SER A 168 13.89 -5.09 18.13
CA SER A 168 14.17 -3.80 18.77
C SER A 168 14.79 -4.02 20.15
N GLU A 169 15.33 -2.96 20.75
CA GLU A 169 15.85 -3.01 22.13
C GLU A 169 14.79 -3.47 23.14
N ASP A 170 13.52 -3.14 22.89
CA ASP A 170 12.37 -3.54 23.71
C ASP A 170 11.81 -4.93 23.37
N GLY A 171 12.50 -5.72 22.54
CA GLY A 171 12.07 -7.07 22.15
C GLY A 171 10.94 -7.10 21.10
N VAL A 172 10.65 -5.97 20.45
CA VAL A 172 9.59 -5.88 19.44
C VAL A 172 10.17 -6.25 18.07
N PRO A 173 9.59 -7.21 17.35
CA PRO A 173 10.09 -7.58 16.03
C PRO A 173 9.82 -6.49 14.99
N ILE A 174 10.86 -6.14 14.25
CA ILE A 174 10.88 -5.20 13.15
C ILE A 174 10.98 -6.00 11.86
N HIS A 175 9.94 -5.95 11.04
CA HIS A 175 9.95 -6.57 9.73
C HIS A 175 10.48 -5.61 8.67
N LEU A 176 11.37 -6.12 7.82
CA LEU A 176 11.93 -5.38 6.70
C LEU A 176 11.41 -5.98 5.40
N TYR A 177 10.88 -5.14 4.53
CA TYR A 177 10.31 -5.55 3.26
C TYR A 177 10.89 -4.72 2.11
N TRP A 178 11.15 -5.39 1.00
CA TRP A 178 11.28 -4.74 -0.30
C TRP A 178 9.92 -4.73 -0.99
N HIS A 179 9.53 -3.57 -1.50
CA HIS A 179 8.33 -3.40 -2.30
C HIS A 179 8.69 -2.85 -3.67
N LYS A 180 8.00 -3.32 -4.70
CA LYS A 180 8.12 -2.78 -6.06
C LYS A 180 6.77 -2.79 -6.74
N ALA A 181 6.40 -1.73 -7.43
CA ALA A 181 5.22 -1.76 -8.29
C ALA A 181 5.48 -2.66 -9.51
N ARG A 182 4.57 -3.57 -9.80
CA ARG A 182 4.60 -4.41 -11.01
C ARG A 182 4.06 -3.63 -12.21
N ASN A 183 4.41 -4.09 -13.40
CA ASN A 183 3.80 -3.65 -14.66
C ASN A 183 3.80 -2.12 -14.83
N THR A 184 4.96 -1.50 -14.65
CA THR A 184 5.18 -0.06 -14.87
C THR A 184 5.81 0.16 -16.25
N PRO A 185 5.03 0.20 -17.36
CA PRO A 185 5.57 0.27 -18.73
C PRO A 185 6.26 1.61 -19.03
N VAL A 186 5.98 2.62 -18.22
CA VAL A 186 6.55 3.96 -18.33
C VAL A 186 7.13 4.39 -16.99
N ARG A 187 8.10 5.29 -17.05
CA ARG A 187 8.56 5.99 -15.85
C ARG A 187 7.52 7.05 -15.48
N TYR A 188 6.81 6.82 -14.39
CA TYR A 188 5.85 7.79 -13.84
C TYR A 188 6.58 9.01 -13.28
N ASP A 189 5.91 10.16 -13.28
CA ASP A 189 6.39 11.37 -12.62
C ASP A 189 6.42 11.23 -11.09
N ALA A 190 7.04 12.19 -10.42
CA ALA A 190 7.18 12.17 -8.96
C ALA A 190 5.84 12.24 -8.23
N ALA A 191 4.82 12.91 -8.79
CA ALA A 191 3.52 13.04 -8.16
C ALA A 191 2.78 11.69 -8.14
N PHE A 192 2.79 10.99 -9.27
CA PHE A 192 2.18 9.67 -9.38
C PHE A 192 2.97 8.60 -8.62
N GLN A 193 4.31 8.69 -8.57
CA GLN A 193 5.12 7.83 -7.70
C GLN A 193 4.72 7.97 -6.22
N LYS A 194 4.40 9.16 -5.73
CA LYS A 194 3.89 9.36 -4.36
C LYS A 194 2.52 8.71 -4.15
N CYS A 195 1.65 8.68 -5.16
CA CYS A 195 0.41 7.90 -5.11
C CYS A 195 0.70 6.40 -5.01
N ILE A 196 1.65 5.87 -5.77
CA ILE A 196 2.07 4.46 -5.69
C ILE A 196 2.64 4.14 -4.30
N LEU A 197 3.48 5.02 -3.74
CA LEU A 197 4.02 4.84 -2.39
C LEU A 197 2.93 4.82 -1.33
N SER A 198 1.89 5.65 -1.48
CA SER A 198 0.73 5.68 -0.59
C SER A 198 -0.10 4.39 -0.67
N TYR A 199 -0.11 3.72 -1.82
CA TYR A 199 -0.73 2.41 -1.99
C TYR A 199 0.04 1.35 -1.22
N ILE A 200 1.36 1.35 -1.40
CA ILE A 200 2.28 0.39 -0.79
C ILE A 200 2.33 0.54 0.72
N SER A 201 2.25 1.76 1.26
CA SER A 201 2.40 2.03 2.70
C SER A 201 1.33 1.35 3.56
N ASP A 202 0.13 1.11 3.03
CA ASP A 202 -0.94 0.40 3.74
C ASP A 202 -0.86 -1.13 3.54
N SER A 203 0.09 -1.62 2.74
CA SER A 203 0.34 -3.06 2.55
C SER A 203 1.24 -3.62 3.66
N GLN A 204 0.89 -4.78 4.22
CA GLN A 204 1.64 -5.48 5.28
C GLN A 204 1.86 -4.73 6.61
N PHE A 205 1.49 -3.46 6.71
CA PHE A 205 1.76 -2.61 7.86
C PHE A 205 1.02 -3.07 9.13
N ALA A 206 -0.31 -3.04 9.09
CA ALA A 206 -1.12 -3.37 10.26
C ALA A 206 -1.24 -4.90 10.48
N ALA A 207 -1.36 -5.68 9.40
CA ALA A 207 -1.63 -7.13 9.48
C ALA A 207 -0.49 -7.93 10.14
N ARG A 208 0.76 -7.50 9.97
CA ARG A 208 1.92 -8.22 10.51
C ARG A 208 2.01 -8.12 12.03
N ARG A 209 1.64 -6.97 12.61
CA ARG A 209 1.62 -6.78 14.07
C ARG A 209 0.69 -7.77 14.77
N THR A 210 -0.48 -8.02 14.18
CA THR A 210 -1.48 -8.96 14.70
C THR A 210 -1.00 -10.40 14.69
N LEU A 211 -0.35 -10.83 13.61
CA LEU A 211 0.19 -12.18 13.48
C LEU A 211 1.23 -12.49 14.58
N ILE A 212 2.08 -11.52 14.88
CA ILE A 212 3.18 -11.66 15.85
C ILE A 212 2.66 -11.65 17.29
N HIS A 213 1.88 -10.63 17.67
CA HIS A 213 1.60 -10.38 19.09
C HIS A 213 0.41 -11.19 19.61
N PHE A 214 -0.54 -11.53 18.75
CA PHE A 214 -1.78 -12.16 19.19
C PHE A 214 -1.91 -13.62 18.73
N ASN A 215 -1.32 -14.00 17.59
CA ASN A 215 -1.44 -15.35 17.04
C ASN A 215 -0.22 -16.25 17.25
N GLN A 216 0.89 -15.74 17.79
CA GLN A 216 2.07 -16.52 18.18
C GLN A 216 2.27 -16.45 19.70
N GLY A 217 2.50 -17.59 20.37
CA GLY A 217 2.72 -17.68 21.82
C GLY A 217 1.99 -18.84 22.50
N LYS A 218 2.21 -19.01 23.82
CA LYS A 218 1.63 -20.11 24.62
C LYS A 218 0.11 -20.00 24.80
N ASN A 219 -0.46 -18.79 24.68
CA ASN A 219 -1.90 -18.50 24.78
C ASN A 219 -2.31 -17.52 23.66
N PRO A 220 -2.53 -18.00 22.43
CA PRO A 220 -2.87 -17.13 21.31
C PRO A 220 -4.25 -16.49 21.54
N THR A 221 -4.30 -15.16 21.48
CA THR A 221 -5.56 -14.41 21.47
C THR A 221 -6.08 -14.36 20.05
N LYS A 222 -7.25 -14.95 19.79
CA LYS A 222 -7.86 -14.91 18.45
C LYS A 222 -8.35 -13.49 18.15
N VAL A 223 -7.55 -12.72 17.40
CA VAL A 223 -8.02 -11.46 16.81
C VAL A 223 -9.02 -11.79 15.70
N VAL A 224 -10.27 -11.40 15.91
CA VAL A 224 -11.40 -11.70 15.02
C VAL A 224 -11.63 -10.62 13.97
N MET A 225 -11.09 -9.41 14.17
CA MET A 225 -11.22 -8.29 13.24
C MET A 225 -10.06 -7.30 13.43
N GLN A 226 -9.59 -6.75 12.32
CA GLN A 226 -8.64 -5.65 12.27
C GLN A 226 -9.10 -4.67 11.19
N THR A 227 -8.97 -3.38 11.47
CA THR A 227 -9.25 -2.29 10.52
C THR A 227 -8.24 -1.18 10.71
N SER A 228 -7.85 -0.51 9.63
CA SER A 228 -7.13 0.76 9.73
C SER A 228 -8.07 1.82 10.29
N LEU A 229 -7.59 2.65 11.21
CA LEU A 229 -8.34 3.79 11.78
C LEU A 229 -7.86 5.09 11.15
N ASP A 230 -6.54 5.28 11.11
CA ASP A 230 -5.87 6.40 10.48
C ASP A 230 -4.62 5.95 9.73
N HIS A 231 -4.15 6.80 8.81
CA HIS A 231 -2.90 6.60 8.10
C HIS A 231 -2.27 7.95 7.78
N ASN A 232 -0.99 8.10 8.07
CA ASN A 232 -0.27 9.37 7.95
C ASN A 232 1.05 9.12 7.21
N ILE A 233 1.34 9.94 6.19
CA ILE A 233 2.55 9.82 5.38
C ILE A 233 3.19 11.20 5.26
N SER A 234 4.50 11.26 5.50
CA SER A 234 5.33 12.42 5.19
C SER A 234 6.28 12.05 4.06
N PHE A 235 6.24 12.82 2.98
CA PHE A 235 7.06 12.61 1.79
C PHE A 235 8.28 13.53 1.86
N TYR A 236 9.45 12.92 1.94
CA TYR A 236 10.73 13.61 1.85
C TYR A 236 11.33 13.42 0.46
N GLU A 237 11.92 14.47 -0.09
CA GLU A 237 12.68 14.35 -1.33
C GLU A 237 14.03 13.67 -1.05
N TYR A 238 14.35 12.69 -1.88
CA TYR A 238 15.61 11.97 -1.81
C TYR A 238 16.36 12.15 -3.13
N ALA A 239 17.56 12.71 -3.06
CA ALA A 239 18.48 12.68 -4.19
C ALA A 239 19.12 11.29 -4.24
N ILE A 240 18.59 10.39 -5.06
CA ILE A 240 19.24 9.09 -5.28
C ILE A 240 20.54 9.35 -6.04
N SER A 241 21.68 9.30 -5.35
CA SER A 241 22.95 8.99 -6.02
C SER A 241 22.84 7.54 -6.48
N LEU A 242 22.33 7.33 -7.70
CA LEU A 242 22.22 6.02 -8.33
C LEU A 242 23.63 5.49 -8.62
N GLN A 243 24.28 4.93 -7.60
CA GLN A 243 25.33 3.95 -7.76
C GLN A 243 24.74 2.58 -7.42
N SER A 244 23.81 2.08 -8.24
CA SER A 244 23.62 0.63 -8.32
C SER A 244 22.96 0.26 -9.64
N SER A 245 23.59 -0.68 -10.32
CA SER A 245 23.21 -1.30 -11.59
C SER A 245 22.10 -2.35 -11.45
N ALA A 246 21.30 -2.31 -10.39
CA ALA A 246 20.26 -3.30 -10.15
C ALA A 246 18.93 -2.78 -10.72
N GLY A 247 18.30 -3.57 -11.60
CA GLY A 247 17.01 -3.28 -12.23
C GLY A 247 15.80 -3.41 -11.29
N TRP A 248 15.93 -2.89 -10.07
CA TRP A 248 14.92 -2.89 -9.01
C TRP A 248 14.60 -1.48 -8.53
#